data_AF-A0A0C3EGI6-F1
#
_entry.id   AF-A0A0C3EGI6-F1
#
_cell.length_a   1.000
_cell.length_b   1.000
_cell.length_c   1.000
_cell.angle_alpha   90.00
_cell.angle_beta   90.00
_cell.angle_gamma   90.00
#
_symmetry.space_group_name_H-M   'P 1'
#
loop_
_entity.id
_entity.type
_entity.pdbx_description
1 polymer ?
#
loop_
_entity_poly.entity_id
_entity_poly.type
_entity_poly.pdbx_seq_one_letter_code
_entity_poly.pdbx_strand_id
1 'polypeptide(L)'
;MGSVPPSLPVDGSPTGIELLFLGTGTSSSIPYIDCLTAPSNRKPCKTCLSTLTLDGKRNIRRNTSVALRVTGRDQKTTTIVIDVGKTFQAAAAEWFPKYGLRQIDAVLLTHAHADGVYPGGRCKVGNKVD
;
A
#
# COMPACT_ATOMS: atom_id res chain seq x y z
N MET A 1 12.33 -45.51 -28.33
CA MET A 1 11.06 -45.18 -27.67
C MET A 1 11.39 -44.67 -26.28
N GLY A 2 11.66 -43.37 -26.15
CA GLY A 2 11.91 -42.75 -24.84
C GLY A 2 10.57 -42.31 -24.27
N SER A 3 10.20 -42.84 -23.11
CA SER A 3 9.02 -42.42 -22.37
C SER A 3 9.19 -40.96 -21.92
N VAL A 4 8.30 -40.10 -22.42
CA VAL A 4 8.15 -38.73 -21.90
C VAL A 4 7.71 -38.86 -20.44
N PRO A 5 8.39 -38.24 -19.46
CA PRO A 5 7.94 -38.24 -18.08
C PRO A 5 6.54 -37.61 -18.00
N PRO A 6 5.66 -38.10 -17.10
CA PRO A 6 4.33 -37.54 -16.97
C PRO A 6 4.44 -36.04 -16.72
N SER A 7 3.89 -35.25 -17.63
CA SER A 7 3.78 -33.80 -17.50
C SER A 7 3.13 -33.50 -16.16
N LEU A 8 3.83 -32.75 -15.32
CA LEU A 8 3.29 -32.23 -14.06
C LEU A 8 1.93 -31.59 -14.34
N PRO A 9 0.89 -31.85 -13.52
CA PRO A 9 -0.43 -31.29 -13.77
C PRO A 9 -0.35 -29.76 -13.74
N VAL A 10 -0.61 -29.11 -14.88
CA VAL A 10 -0.71 -27.65 -15.01
C VAL A 10 -2.11 -27.22 -14.55
N ASP A 11 -2.48 -27.54 -13.31
CA ASP A 11 -3.69 -27.04 -12.68
C ASP A 11 -3.29 -26.17 -11.47
N GLY A 12 -2.91 -24.95 -11.81
CA GLY A 12 -2.13 -24.00 -11.01
C GLY A 12 -2.90 -23.16 -10.00
N SER A 13 -3.94 -23.69 -9.34
CA SER A 13 -4.64 -22.94 -8.29
C SER A 13 -3.87 -22.97 -6.96
N PRO A 14 -3.68 -21.81 -6.29
CA PRO A 14 -3.02 -21.73 -4.99
C PRO A 14 -3.85 -22.38 -3.88
N THR A 15 -3.18 -22.84 -2.82
CA THR A 15 -3.82 -23.48 -1.66
C THR A 15 -4.32 -22.47 -0.63
N GLY A 16 -3.82 -21.24 -0.68
CA GLY A 16 -4.26 -20.13 0.16
C GLY A 16 -3.91 -18.79 -0.45
N ILE A 17 -4.79 -17.81 -0.25
CA ILE A 17 -4.57 -16.41 -0.63
C ILE A 17 -4.95 -15.55 0.57
N GLU A 18 -4.02 -14.70 0.99
CA GLU A 18 -4.24 -13.69 2.01
C GLU A 18 -3.97 -12.31 1.42
N LEU A 19 -4.88 -11.38 1.68
CA LEU A 19 -4.82 -10.01 1.20
C LEU A 19 -4.80 -9.05 2.38
N LEU A 20 -3.78 -8.19 2.42
CA LEU A 20 -3.59 -7.20 3.46
C LEU A 20 -3.54 -5.80 2.84
N PHE A 21 -4.50 -4.95 3.22
CA PHE A 21 -4.49 -3.55 2.81
C PHE A 21 -3.42 -2.77 3.59
N LEU A 22 -2.36 -2.36 2.89
CA LEU A 22 -1.32 -1.49 3.45
C LEU A 22 -1.76 -0.02 3.45
N GLY A 23 -2.61 0.35 2.50
CA GLY A 23 -3.30 1.64 2.47
C GLY A 23 -4.49 1.67 1.52
N THR A 24 -5.42 2.58 1.82
CA THR A 24 -6.73 2.73 1.13
C THR A 24 -7.08 4.21 0.90
N GLY A 25 -6.08 5.07 0.91
CA GLY A 25 -6.18 6.51 0.73
C GLY A 25 -5.73 6.94 -0.67
N THR A 26 -6.05 8.18 -1.01
CA THR A 26 -5.63 8.79 -2.28
C THR A 26 -4.12 9.02 -2.33
N SER A 27 -3.63 9.52 -3.47
CA SER A 27 -2.23 9.95 -3.65
C SER A 27 -1.72 10.90 -2.56
N SER A 28 -2.61 11.70 -1.96
CA SER A 28 -2.25 12.64 -0.89
C SER A 28 -2.23 12.03 0.50
N SER A 29 -2.85 10.85 0.69
CA SER A 29 -3.11 10.23 2.00
C SER A 29 -4.04 11.08 2.88
N ILE A 30 -4.54 10.49 3.96
CA ILE A 30 -5.33 11.18 5.00
C ILE A 30 -4.67 10.91 6.35
N PRO A 31 -4.42 11.92 7.18
CA PRO A 31 -4.78 13.33 6.98
C PRO A 31 -3.85 14.06 5.99
N TYR A 32 -4.35 15.17 5.42
CA TYR A 32 -3.54 16.09 4.63
C TYR A 32 -3.00 17.21 5.53
N ILE A 33 -1.69 17.47 5.49
CA ILE A 33 -1.03 18.39 6.42
C ILE A 33 -1.59 19.81 6.31
N ASP A 34 -1.77 20.33 5.10
CA ASP A 34 -2.38 21.65 4.85
C ASP A 34 -3.77 21.79 5.51
N CYS A 35 -4.50 20.69 5.60
CA CYS A 35 -5.79 20.66 6.27
C CYS A 35 -5.64 20.69 7.80
N LEU A 36 -4.63 20.02 8.36
CA LEU A 36 -4.38 20.04 9.80
C LEU A 36 -3.78 21.38 10.27
N THR A 37 -3.04 22.06 9.41
CA THR A 37 -2.39 23.35 9.68
C THR A 37 -3.15 24.52 9.06
N ALA A 38 -4.45 24.36 8.81
CA ALA A 38 -5.24 25.38 8.12
C ALA A 38 -5.22 26.71 8.91
N PRO A 39 -4.96 27.86 8.25
CA PRO A 39 -5.00 29.17 8.89
C PRO A 39 -6.42 29.53 9.34
N SER A 40 -6.55 30.52 10.23
CA SER A 40 -7.84 30.91 10.83
C SER A 40 -8.93 31.32 9.82
N ASN A 41 -8.54 31.76 8.62
CA ASN A 41 -9.45 32.13 7.54
C ASN A 41 -9.90 30.93 6.68
N ARG A 42 -9.41 29.71 6.93
CA ARG A 42 -9.77 28.49 6.18
C ARG A 42 -10.24 27.40 7.13
N LYS A 43 -11.43 26.87 6.87
CA LYS A 43 -11.98 25.77 7.67
C LYS A 43 -11.31 24.43 7.29
N PRO A 44 -10.69 23.71 8.24
CA PRO A 44 -10.20 22.37 8.01
C PRO A 44 -11.36 21.38 7.74
N CYS A 45 -11.11 20.37 6.91
CA CYS A 45 -12.11 19.36 6.59
C CYS A 45 -12.35 18.39 7.76
N LYS A 46 -13.61 17.97 7.93
CA LYS A 46 -14.02 17.05 9.00
C LYS A 46 -13.26 15.72 8.95
N THR A 47 -12.93 15.25 7.75
CA THR A 47 -12.24 13.97 7.55
C THR A 47 -10.81 13.99 8.11
N CYS A 48 -10.04 15.05 7.84
CA CYS A 48 -8.69 15.17 8.39
C CYS A 48 -8.74 15.43 9.89
N LEU A 49 -9.66 16.26 10.37
CA LEU A 49 -9.81 16.47 11.81
C LEU A 49 -10.19 15.20 12.56
N SER A 50 -10.96 14.31 11.92
CA SER A 50 -11.35 13.05 12.54
C SER A 50 -10.14 12.19 12.90
N THR A 51 -9.00 12.31 12.23
CA THR A 51 -7.82 11.49 12.53
C THR A 51 -7.11 11.86 13.83
N LEU A 52 -7.47 13.00 14.43
CA LEU A 52 -6.84 13.50 15.66
C LEU A 52 -7.41 12.88 16.94
N THR A 53 -8.53 12.17 16.85
CA THR A 53 -9.13 11.47 17.99
C THR A 53 -8.64 10.01 18.07
N LEU A 54 -8.68 9.41 19.26
CA LEU A 54 -8.32 8.00 19.44
C LEU A 54 -9.21 7.08 18.58
N ASP A 55 -10.53 7.30 18.61
CA ASP A 55 -11.50 6.55 17.79
C ASP A 55 -11.29 6.75 16.29
N GLY A 56 -10.80 7.92 15.91
CA GLY A 56 -10.56 8.32 14.54
C GLY A 56 -9.18 7.94 14.01
N LYS A 57 -8.32 7.30 14.80
CA LYS A 57 -7.04 6.72 14.32
C LYS A 57 -7.25 5.78 13.13
N ARG A 58 -8.39 5.07 13.08
CA ARG A 58 -8.80 4.22 11.95
C ARG A 58 -9.05 4.98 10.64
N ASN A 59 -9.25 6.30 10.71
CA ASN A 59 -9.47 7.16 9.55
C ASN A 59 -8.15 7.65 8.93
N ILE A 60 -6.99 7.31 9.51
CA ILE A 60 -5.69 7.53 8.89
C ILE A 60 -5.56 6.57 7.71
N ARG A 61 -5.45 7.11 6.51
CA ARG A 61 -5.37 6.34 5.26
C ARG A 61 -4.07 6.63 4.54
N ARG A 62 -3.22 5.61 4.48
CA ARG A 62 -2.00 5.60 3.65
C ARG A 62 -2.36 5.48 2.16
N ASN A 63 -1.43 5.77 1.27
CA ASN A 63 -1.60 5.56 -0.18
C ASN A 63 -2.07 4.14 -0.48
N THR A 64 -2.91 4.00 -1.50
CA THR A 64 -3.37 2.70 -2.02
C THR A 64 -2.19 1.76 -2.19
N SER A 65 -2.22 0.64 -1.48
CA SER A 65 -1.19 -0.40 -1.54
C SER A 65 -1.72 -1.66 -0.87
N VAL A 66 -1.33 -2.82 -1.39
CA VAL A 66 -1.77 -4.13 -0.91
C VAL A 66 -0.58 -5.08 -0.82
N ALA A 67 -0.51 -5.88 0.23
CA ALA A 67 0.33 -7.07 0.28
C ALA A 67 -0.54 -8.31 0.02
N LEU A 68 -0.15 -9.11 -0.96
CA LEU A 68 -0.77 -10.37 -1.32
C LEU A 68 0.20 -11.49 -0.94
N ARG A 69 -0.22 -12.37 -0.03
CA ARG A 69 0.52 -13.58 0.33
C ARG A 69 -0.18 -14.78 -0.27
N VAL A 70 0.50 -15.45 -1.21
CA VAL A 70 -0.01 -16.62 -1.92
C VAL A 70 0.74 -17.85 -1.44
N THR A 71 0.02 -18.89 -1.02
CA THR A 71 0.60 -20.17 -0.64
C THR A 71 0.47 -21.15 -1.80
N GLY A 72 1.61 -21.61 -2.31
CA GLY A 72 1.68 -22.65 -3.33
C GLY A 72 1.32 -24.03 -2.80
N ARG A 73 1.17 -25.02 -3.69
CA ARG A 73 1.00 -26.43 -3.27
C ARG A 73 2.23 -27.01 -2.59
N ASP A 74 3.40 -26.47 -2.89
CA ASP A 74 4.68 -26.76 -2.24
C ASP A 74 4.80 -26.19 -0.82
N GLN A 75 3.72 -25.60 -0.29
CA GLN A 75 3.67 -24.88 0.99
C GLN A 75 4.61 -23.67 1.05
N LYS A 76 5.19 -23.27 -0.09
CA LYS A 76 5.98 -22.05 -0.16
C LYS A 76 5.05 -20.85 -0.24
N THR A 77 5.34 -19.86 0.58
CA THR A 77 4.63 -18.58 0.55
C THR A 77 5.38 -17.60 -0.34
N THR A 78 4.64 -16.90 -1.19
CA THR A 78 5.14 -15.80 -2.02
C THR A 78 4.41 -14.54 -1.61
N THR A 79 5.15 -13.50 -1.27
CA THR A 79 4.61 -12.18 -0.90
C THR A 79 4.82 -11.21 -2.04
N ILE A 80 3.73 -10.74 -2.63
CA ILE A 80 3.70 -9.75 -3.69
C ILE A 80 3.13 -8.46 -3.12
N VAL A 81 3.86 -7.35 -3.22
CA VAL A 81 3.35 -6.03 -2.86
C VAL A 81 2.89 -5.31 -4.11
N ILE A 82 1.65 -4.84 -4.10
CA ILE A 82 1.08 -4.00 -5.15
C ILE A 82 1.20 -2.54 -4.71
N ASP A 83 1.95 -1.78 -5.50
CA ASP A 83 2.32 -0.37 -5.30
C ASP A 83 3.11 -0.08 -4.00
N VAL A 84 4.20 0.68 -4.13
CA VAL A 84 5.10 1.05 -3.03
C VAL A 84 5.27 2.57 -2.97
N GLY A 85 4.15 3.26 -2.74
CA GLY A 85 4.11 4.72 -2.64
C GLY A 85 4.85 5.31 -1.43
N LYS A 86 4.80 6.65 -1.32
CA LYS A 86 5.46 7.42 -0.24
C LYS A 86 5.10 7.00 1.19
N THR A 87 3.92 6.44 1.43
CA THR A 87 3.54 5.96 2.77
C THR A 87 3.85 4.48 3.01
N PHE A 88 4.50 3.78 2.07
CA PHE A 88 4.78 2.35 2.17
C PHE A 88 5.60 2.01 3.42
N GLN A 89 6.66 2.77 3.72
CA GLN A 89 7.51 2.51 4.89
C GLN A 89 6.69 2.53 6.20
N ALA A 90 5.80 3.51 6.35
CA ALA A 90 4.94 3.61 7.53
C ALA A 90 3.90 2.47 7.58
N ALA A 91 3.43 2.00 6.43
CA ALA A 91 2.53 0.84 6.35
C ALA A 91 3.26 -0.45 6.73
N ALA A 92 4.45 -0.68 6.17
CA ALA A 92 5.27 -1.85 6.43
C ALA A 92 5.68 -1.92 7.90
N ALA A 93 6.14 -0.81 8.49
CA ALA A 93 6.50 -0.74 9.90
C ALA A 93 5.34 -1.12 10.84
N GLU A 94 4.10 -0.74 10.48
CA GLU A 94 2.93 -1.10 11.29
C GLU A 94 2.48 -2.54 11.07
N TRP A 95 2.39 -2.98 9.82
CA TRP A 95 1.68 -4.21 9.47
C TRP A 95 2.60 -5.42 9.34
N PHE A 96 3.83 -5.27 8.85
CA PHE A 96 4.68 -6.43 8.58
C PHE A 96 5.02 -7.22 9.85
N PRO A 97 5.37 -6.59 10.98
CA PRO A 97 5.60 -7.31 12.23
C PRO A 97 4.35 -8.04 12.74
N LYS A 98 3.15 -7.46 12.56
CA LYS A 98 1.88 -8.04 13.03
C LYS A 98 1.48 -9.28 12.23
N TYR A 99 1.82 -9.33 10.95
CA TYR A 99 1.45 -10.43 10.03
C TYR A 99 2.62 -11.36 9.68
N GLY A 100 3.79 -11.16 10.31
CA GLY A 100 4.98 -11.98 10.07
C GLY A 100 5.56 -11.84 8.66
N LEU A 101 5.36 -10.70 8.00
CA LEU A 101 5.90 -10.45 6.66
C LEU A 101 7.37 -10.02 6.78
N ARG A 102 8.29 -10.87 6.28
CA ARG A 102 9.74 -10.67 6.40
C ARG A 102 10.45 -10.51 5.07
N GLN A 103 9.77 -10.87 3.98
CA GLN A 103 10.31 -10.89 2.63
C GLN A 103 9.24 -10.40 1.66
N ILE A 104 9.67 -9.65 0.65
CA ILE A 104 8.87 -9.28 -0.51
C ILE A 104 9.55 -9.96 -1.69
N ASP A 105 8.83 -10.86 -2.35
CA ASP A 105 9.36 -11.61 -3.50
C ASP A 105 9.21 -10.83 -4.80
N ALA A 106 8.15 -10.03 -4.89
CA ALA A 106 7.90 -9.18 -6.04
C ALA A 106 7.15 -7.90 -5.64
N VAL A 107 7.38 -6.87 -6.44
CA VAL A 107 6.59 -5.62 -6.40
C VAL A 107 5.90 -5.47 -7.75
N LEU A 108 4.58 -5.37 -7.71
CA LEU A 108 3.75 -5.06 -8.88
C LEU A 108 3.40 -3.58 -8.84
N LEU A 109 3.91 -2.82 -9.80
CA LEU A 109 3.57 -1.41 -9.98
C LEU A 109 2.40 -1.31 -10.95
N THR A 110 1.28 -0.73 -10.50
CA THR A 110 0.08 -0.61 -11.34
C THR A 110 0.23 0.50 -12.38
N HIS A 111 0.92 1.59 -12.01
CA HIS A 111 1.17 2.73 -12.89
C HIS A 111 2.33 3.59 -12.35
N ALA A 112 2.93 4.40 -13.22
CA ALA A 112 4.10 5.23 -12.91
C ALA A 112 3.73 6.61 -12.30
N HIS A 113 2.88 6.65 -11.27
CA HIS A 113 2.61 7.87 -10.51
C HIS A 113 3.41 7.95 -9.21
N ALA A 114 3.51 9.15 -8.64
CA ALA A 114 4.27 9.38 -7.41
C ALA A 114 3.78 8.56 -6.21
N ASP A 115 2.48 8.24 -6.15
CA ASP A 115 1.87 7.38 -5.15
C ASP A 115 2.01 5.88 -5.42
N GLY A 116 2.47 5.49 -6.61
CA GLY A 116 2.86 4.11 -6.95
C GLY A 116 4.38 3.86 -6.96
N VAL A 117 5.19 4.88 -7.23
CA VAL A 117 6.62 4.73 -7.60
C VAL A 117 7.59 5.61 -6.81
N TYR A 118 7.19 6.80 -6.32
CA TYR A 118 8.14 7.76 -5.73
C TYR A 118 7.93 7.94 -4.21
N PRO A 119 8.86 7.46 -3.37
CA PRO A 119 8.86 7.80 -1.95
C PRO A 119 9.23 9.27 -1.65
N GLY A 120 9.54 10.07 -2.68
CA GLY A 120 9.88 11.49 -2.56
C GLY A 120 8.70 12.42 -2.88
N GLY A 121 8.27 13.20 -1.89
CA GLY A 121 7.27 14.24 -2.07
C GLY A 121 7.76 15.35 -2.99
N ARG A 122 7.03 15.64 -4.07
CA ARG A 122 7.09 16.95 -4.72
C ARG A 122 5.86 17.76 -4.30
N CYS A 123 6.08 18.62 -3.29
CA CYS A 123 5.26 19.80 -3.10
C CYS A 123 5.59 20.74 -4.28
N LYS A 124 4.70 20.86 -5.27
CA LYS A 124 4.78 21.99 -6.20
C LYS A 124 4.30 23.21 -5.43
N VAL A 125 5.23 24.02 -4.94
CA VAL A 125 4.97 25.42 -4.60
C VAL A 125 4.62 26.10 -5.92
N GLY A 126 3.34 26.30 -6.15
CA GLY A 126 2.87 27.09 -7.28
C GLY A 126 3.24 28.54 -7.03
N ASN A 127 4.25 29.03 -7.75
CA ASN A 127 4.37 30.45 -8.02
C ASN A 127 3.71 30.70 -9.38
N LYS A 128 2.52 31.30 -9.37
CA LYS A 128 2.05 32.15 -10.45
C LYS A 128 1.72 33.49 -9.81
N VAL A 129 2.73 34.34 -9.83
CA VAL A 129 2.57 35.79 -9.85
C VAL A 129 1.88 36.15 -11.16
N ASP A 130 0.79 36.92 -11.07
CA ASP A 130 0.30 37.76 -12.16
C ASP A 130 1.23 38.98 -12.31
#